data_AF-A0A936FZ41-F1
#
_entry.id   AF-A0A936FZ41-F1
#
_cell.length_a   1.000
_cell.length_b   1.000
_cell.length_c   1.000
_cell.angle_alpha   90.00
_cell.angle_beta   90.00
_cell.angle_gamma   90.00
#
_symmetry.space_group_name_H-M   'P 1'
#
loop_
_entity.id
_entity.type
_entity.pdbx_description
1 polymer ?
#
loop_
_entity_poly.entity_id
_entity_poly.type
_entity_poly.pdbx_seq_one_letter_code
_entity_poly.pdbx_strand_id
1 'polypeptide(L)'
;MRVVLQRVSAARVEVDGVIVGAVGGDRGPALLALVGVTHGDGPAEVDWMAAKIAALRIFSGERSASDLGAGVLVVSQFTLYADTRKGRRPSWSAAAPGPVAEPLVAALATGLAQLGLPVATGTFGAHMAVHLVNDGPVTLVLDTPERTTRASSHARSHTSTPSSRSDLVNSIQNYVMWLLGVGALGTEIYAVVDATRYRPEVYRAADKRTKNFWLLVLLVAALVGFVLVRSVLSIFGVLAFVAAAVYLADVRPALRAISGRGGGSGRQGPYGPW
;
A
#
# COMPACT_ATOMS: atom_id res chain seq x y z
N MET A 1 -7.04 -15.48 -10.78
CA MET A 1 -5.87 -15.98 -11.54
C MET A 1 -4.92 -14.82 -11.70
N ARG A 2 -3.62 -15.06 -11.51
CA ARG A 2 -2.58 -14.04 -11.62
C ARG A 2 -1.59 -14.42 -12.70
N VAL A 3 -1.19 -13.48 -13.54
CA VAL A 3 -0.17 -13.71 -14.57
C VAL A 3 0.89 -12.61 -14.51
N VAL A 4 2.16 -13.00 -14.48
CA VAL A 4 3.25 -12.09 -14.85
C VAL A 4 3.51 -12.29 -16.33
N LEU A 5 3.13 -11.28 -17.12
CA LEU A 5 3.24 -11.28 -18.58
C LEU A 5 4.45 -10.46 -19.00
N GLN A 6 5.35 -11.07 -19.76
CA GLN A 6 6.58 -10.43 -20.22
C GLN A 6 6.62 -10.45 -21.74
N ARG A 7 6.97 -9.30 -22.33
CA ARG A 7 7.30 -9.25 -23.76
C ARG A 7 8.71 -9.78 -23.95
N VAL A 8 8.88 -10.71 -24.87
CA VAL A 8 10.16 -11.38 -25.08
C VAL A 8 10.50 -11.44 -26.56
N SER A 9 11.78 -11.27 -26.89
CA SER A 9 12.28 -11.55 -28.24
C SER A 9 12.47 -13.05 -28.45
N ALA A 10 12.81 -13.78 -27.39
CA ALA A 10 12.83 -15.24 -27.35
C ALA A 10 12.59 -15.74 -25.93
N ALA A 11 11.86 -16.85 -25.78
CA ALA A 11 11.77 -17.57 -24.52
C ALA A 11 11.65 -19.08 -24.76
N ARG A 12 12.22 -19.87 -23.86
CA ARG A 12 12.12 -21.32 -23.88
C ARG A 12 12.15 -21.89 -22.47
N VAL A 13 11.67 -23.11 -22.35
CA VAL A 13 11.67 -23.86 -21.10
C VAL A 13 12.33 -25.21 -21.31
N GLU A 14 13.22 -25.55 -20.37
CA GLU A 14 13.97 -26.80 -20.36
C GLU A 14 13.63 -27.61 -19.11
N VAL A 15 13.48 -28.92 -19.30
CA VAL A 15 13.33 -29.92 -18.23
C VAL A 15 14.43 -30.96 -18.45
N ASP A 16 15.27 -31.18 -17.45
CA ASP A 16 16.42 -32.09 -17.52
C ASP A 16 17.33 -31.84 -18.74
N GLY A 17 17.51 -30.56 -19.10
CA GLY A 17 18.32 -30.12 -20.25
C GLY A 17 17.65 -30.27 -21.62
N VAL A 18 16.40 -30.75 -21.68
CA VAL A 18 15.63 -30.90 -22.91
C VAL A 18 14.63 -29.75 -23.05
N ILE A 19 14.61 -29.09 -24.22
CA ILE A 19 13.65 -28.04 -24.52
C ILE A 19 12.26 -28.67 -24.71
N VAL A 20 11.32 -28.34 -23.83
CA VAL A 20 9.93 -28.83 -23.90
C VAL A 20 8.97 -27.79 -24.51
N GLY A 21 9.37 -26.53 -24.58
CA GLY A 21 8.59 -25.46 -25.21
C GLY A 21 9.44 -24.23 -25.52
N ALA A 22 9.16 -23.56 -26.64
CA ALA A 22 9.88 -22.36 -27.06
C ALA A 22 9.03 -21.44 -27.94
N VAL A 23 9.22 -20.13 -27.80
CA VAL A 23 8.58 -19.06 -28.59
C VAL A 23 9.57 -17.96 -28.95
N GLY A 24 9.23 -17.20 -29.99
CA GLY A 24 10.03 -16.11 -30.50
C GLY A 24 11.28 -16.57 -31.29
N GLY A 25 12.33 -15.75 -31.24
CA GLY A 25 13.53 -15.90 -32.07
C GLY A 25 13.19 -15.61 -33.54
N ASP A 26 13.55 -16.54 -34.42
CA ASP A 26 13.25 -16.45 -35.85
C ASP A 26 11.74 -16.45 -36.16
N ARG A 27 10.89 -16.82 -35.18
CA ARG A 27 9.42 -16.80 -35.30
C ARG A 27 8.80 -15.42 -35.06
N GLY A 28 9.61 -14.43 -34.65
CA GLY A 28 9.16 -13.07 -34.37
C GLY A 28 8.96 -12.76 -32.89
N PRO A 29 8.27 -11.66 -32.55
CA PRO A 29 8.07 -11.24 -31.16
C PRO A 29 7.10 -12.20 -30.43
N ALA A 30 7.28 -12.33 -29.11
CA ALA A 30 6.53 -13.29 -28.32
C ALA A 30 6.22 -12.80 -26.90
N LEU A 31 5.43 -13.57 -26.17
CA LEU A 31 5.11 -13.37 -24.76
C LEU A 31 5.53 -14.59 -23.92
N LEU A 32 6.02 -14.32 -22.71
CA LEU A 32 6.13 -15.31 -21.65
C LEU A 32 5.05 -14.99 -20.60
N ALA A 33 4.19 -15.95 -20.29
CA ALA A 33 3.17 -15.87 -19.27
C ALA A 33 3.51 -16.83 -18.12
N LEU A 34 3.93 -16.27 -16.98
CA LEU A 34 4.04 -17.01 -15.72
C LEU A 34 2.68 -16.99 -15.01
N VAL A 35 2.07 -18.15 -14.82
CA VAL A 35 0.64 -18.26 -14.45
C VAL A 35 0.47 -18.85 -13.05
N GLY A 36 -0.07 -18.05 -12.14
CA GLY A 36 -0.48 -18.46 -10.81
C GLY A 36 -2.00 -18.67 -10.75
N VAL A 37 -2.42 -19.73 -10.08
CA VAL A 37 -3.84 -20.06 -9.85
C VAL A 37 -4.13 -20.03 -8.34
N THR A 38 -5.26 -19.47 -7.93
CA THR A 38 -5.77 -19.47 -6.55
C THR A 38 -7.08 -20.25 -6.42
N HIS A 39 -7.53 -20.45 -5.19
CA HIS A 39 -8.66 -21.30 -4.82
C HIS A 39 -10.00 -20.87 -5.46
N GLY A 40 -10.15 -19.58 -5.76
CA GLY A 40 -11.37 -19.02 -6.36
C GLY A 40 -11.41 -19.05 -7.88
N ASP A 41 -10.36 -19.55 -8.53
CA ASP A 41 -10.26 -19.52 -9.99
C ASP A 41 -11.07 -20.64 -10.64
N GLY A 42 -11.70 -20.32 -11.76
CA GLY A 42 -12.40 -21.28 -12.59
C GLY A 42 -12.40 -20.87 -14.07
N PRO A 43 -13.31 -21.45 -14.87
CA PRO A 43 -13.36 -21.22 -16.31
C PRO A 43 -13.51 -19.74 -16.71
N ALA A 44 -14.32 -18.97 -15.98
CA ALA A 44 -14.50 -17.54 -16.29
C ALA A 44 -13.20 -16.72 -16.14
N GLU A 45 -12.38 -17.07 -15.14
CA GLU A 45 -11.08 -16.44 -14.91
C GLU A 45 -10.08 -16.80 -16.01
N VAL A 46 -10.12 -18.05 -16.49
CA VAL A 46 -9.34 -18.53 -17.63
C VAL A 46 -9.70 -17.76 -18.89
N ASP A 47 -11.00 -17.70 -19.23
CA ASP A 47 -11.49 -17.04 -20.44
C ASP A 47 -11.13 -15.55 -20.45
N TRP A 48 -11.33 -14.89 -19.31
CA TRP A 48 -10.96 -13.48 -19.17
C TRP A 48 -9.45 -13.27 -19.35
N MET A 49 -8.63 -14.12 -18.75
CA MET A 49 -7.17 -14.00 -18.83
C MET A 49 -6.66 -14.27 -20.25
N ALA A 50 -7.19 -15.28 -20.94
CA ALA A 50 -6.85 -15.59 -22.32
C ALA A 50 -7.16 -14.40 -23.25
N ALA A 51 -8.38 -13.86 -23.17
CA ALA A 51 -8.79 -12.70 -23.94
C ALA A 51 -7.93 -11.46 -23.61
N LYS A 52 -7.58 -11.27 -22.34
CA LYS A 52 -6.75 -10.14 -21.90
C LYS A 52 -5.33 -10.22 -22.47
N ILE A 53 -4.68 -11.38 -22.36
CA ILE A 53 -3.32 -11.61 -22.90
C ILE A 53 -3.31 -11.38 -24.42
N ALA A 54 -4.30 -11.93 -25.13
CA ALA A 54 -4.37 -11.85 -26.58
C ALA A 54 -4.50 -10.39 -27.08
N ALA A 55 -5.31 -9.57 -26.39
CA ALA A 55 -5.68 -8.22 -26.84
C ALA A 55 -4.81 -7.08 -26.27
N LEU A 56 -3.89 -7.35 -25.34
CA LEU A 56 -3.05 -6.30 -24.75
C LEU A 56 -2.09 -5.69 -25.79
N ARG A 57 -2.20 -4.37 -26.00
CA ARG A 57 -1.45 -3.60 -27.02
C ARG A 57 -0.04 -3.25 -26.56
N ILE A 58 0.78 -4.25 -26.25
CA ILE A 58 2.09 -4.07 -25.60
C ILE A 58 3.29 -4.24 -26.55
N PHE A 59 3.06 -4.53 -27.82
CA PHE A 59 4.11 -4.57 -28.85
C PHE A 59 4.28 -3.20 -29.52
N SER A 60 5.35 -3.07 -30.32
CA SER A 60 5.63 -1.83 -31.04
C SER A 60 4.46 -1.38 -31.92
N GLY A 61 4.19 -0.09 -31.91
CA GLY A 61 3.04 0.51 -32.61
C GLY A 61 1.69 0.23 -31.96
N GLU A 62 1.66 0.03 -30.64
CA GLU A 62 0.43 -0.28 -29.89
C GLU A 62 -0.29 -1.49 -30.50
N ARG A 63 0.45 -2.57 -30.79
CA ARG A 63 -0.12 -3.80 -31.35
C ARG A 63 -0.23 -4.87 -30.28
N SER A 64 -1.22 -5.73 -30.42
CA SER A 64 -1.48 -6.86 -29.53
C SER A 64 -0.83 -8.15 -30.02
N ALA A 65 -0.88 -9.21 -29.21
CA ALA A 65 -0.43 -10.53 -29.63
C ALA A 65 -1.25 -11.05 -30.81
N SER A 66 -2.57 -10.83 -30.79
CA SER A 66 -3.48 -11.19 -31.87
C SER A 66 -3.19 -10.44 -33.17
N ASP A 67 -2.85 -9.15 -33.11
CA ASP A 67 -2.51 -8.36 -34.30
C ASP A 67 -1.25 -8.90 -35.03
N LEU A 68 -0.36 -9.57 -34.29
CA LEU A 68 0.93 -10.03 -34.77
C LEU A 68 1.01 -11.54 -35.00
N GLY A 69 0.02 -12.30 -34.55
CA GLY A 69 0.15 -13.76 -34.42
C GLY A 69 1.32 -14.16 -33.51
N ALA A 70 1.61 -13.33 -32.49
CA ALA A 70 2.76 -13.52 -31.61
C ALA A 70 2.64 -14.80 -30.78
N GLY A 71 3.74 -15.54 -30.64
CA GLY A 71 3.77 -16.76 -29.85
C GLY A 71 3.66 -16.48 -28.34
N VAL A 72 3.03 -17.38 -27.59
CA VAL A 72 2.91 -17.30 -26.12
C VAL A 72 3.46 -18.56 -25.47
N LEU A 73 4.43 -18.41 -24.57
CA LEU A 73 4.93 -19.49 -23.72
C LEU A 73 4.23 -19.41 -22.35
N VAL A 74 3.45 -20.43 -22.02
CA VAL A 74 2.68 -20.53 -20.76
C VAL A 74 3.41 -21.45 -19.78
N VAL A 75 3.77 -20.91 -18.61
CA VAL A 75 4.47 -21.67 -17.56
C VAL A 75 3.76 -21.50 -16.22
N SER A 76 3.47 -22.62 -15.54
CA SER A 76 2.86 -22.59 -14.22
C SER A 76 3.80 -21.99 -13.18
N GLN A 77 3.33 -21.01 -12.42
CA GLN A 77 4.08 -20.29 -11.39
C GLN A 77 3.22 -20.04 -10.15
N PHE A 78 3.06 -21.07 -9.30
CA PHE A 78 2.30 -20.96 -8.05
C PHE A 78 2.87 -19.88 -7.10
N THR A 79 4.15 -19.54 -7.28
CA THR A 79 4.84 -18.58 -6.41
C THR A 79 4.33 -17.14 -6.54
N LEU A 80 3.50 -16.83 -7.54
CA LEU A 80 2.88 -15.52 -7.68
C LEU A 80 1.88 -15.21 -6.55
N TYR A 81 1.47 -16.23 -5.79
CA TYR A 81 0.62 -16.13 -4.60
C TYR A 81 1.41 -16.25 -3.29
N ALA A 82 2.71 -15.93 -3.30
CA ALA A 82 3.49 -15.84 -2.07
C ALA A 82 2.97 -14.71 -1.16
N ASP A 83 2.80 -15.00 0.13
CA ASP A 83 2.76 -13.99 1.18
C ASP A 83 4.13 -13.91 1.86
N THR A 84 4.78 -12.76 1.69
CA THR A 84 6.12 -12.44 2.19
C THR A 84 6.09 -11.38 3.30
N ARG A 85 4.92 -11.01 3.82
CA ARG A 85 4.78 -9.94 4.82
C ARG A 85 5.32 -10.32 6.20
N LYS A 86 5.39 -11.62 6.52
CA LYS A 86 5.81 -12.13 7.83
C LYS A 86 7.07 -12.99 7.71
N GLY A 87 8.12 -12.64 8.45
CA GLY A 87 9.35 -13.41 8.55
C GLY A 87 10.18 -13.41 7.26
N ARG A 88 11.09 -14.39 7.12
CA ARG A 88 11.99 -14.53 5.95
C ARG A 88 11.58 -15.63 4.97
N ARG A 89 10.62 -16.48 5.35
CA ARG A 89 10.15 -17.62 4.53
C ARG A 89 8.80 -17.24 3.90
N PRO A 90 8.69 -17.21 2.56
CA PRO A 90 7.40 -17.03 1.90
C PRO A 90 6.43 -18.15 2.28
N SER A 91 5.16 -17.79 2.44
CA SER A 91 4.06 -18.77 2.54
C SER A 91 3.24 -18.78 1.24
N TRP A 92 2.71 -19.94 0.88
CA TRP A 92 2.03 -20.15 -0.40
C TRP A 92 0.56 -20.53 -0.21
N SER A 93 -0.01 -20.24 0.95
CA SER A 93 -1.36 -20.68 1.34
C SER A 93 -2.48 -20.13 0.45
N ALA A 94 -2.20 -19.09 -0.34
CA ALA A 94 -3.14 -18.54 -1.30
C ALA A 94 -3.09 -19.25 -2.66
N ALA A 95 -2.05 -20.03 -2.98
CA ALA A 95 -1.96 -20.77 -4.22
C ALA A 95 -2.89 -22.00 -4.20
N ALA A 96 -3.55 -22.29 -5.32
CA ALA A 96 -4.33 -23.51 -5.47
C ALA A 96 -3.42 -24.75 -5.51
N PRO A 97 -3.88 -25.90 -5.01
CA PRO A 97 -3.14 -27.16 -5.11
C PRO A 97 -3.07 -27.65 -6.57
N GLY A 98 -2.08 -28.49 -6.87
CA GLY A 98 -1.82 -29.02 -8.21
C GLY A 98 -3.06 -29.53 -8.97
N PRO A 99 -3.89 -30.41 -8.38
CA PRO A 99 -5.10 -30.94 -9.04
C PRO A 99 -6.14 -29.90 -9.45
N VAL A 100 -6.11 -28.69 -8.86
CA VAL A 100 -6.97 -27.56 -9.24
C VAL A 100 -6.25 -26.65 -10.23
N ALA A 101 -4.96 -26.39 -10.01
CA ALA A 101 -4.18 -25.46 -10.82
C ALA A 101 -3.86 -26.00 -12.22
N GLU A 102 -3.48 -27.28 -12.33
CA GLU A 102 -3.03 -27.89 -13.59
C GLU A 102 -4.10 -27.81 -14.69
N PRO A 103 -5.37 -28.22 -14.45
CA PRO A 103 -6.41 -28.09 -15.48
C PRO A 103 -6.65 -26.66 -15.91
N LEU A 104 -6.56 -25.69 -15.00
CA LEU A 104 -6.81 -24.27 -15.31
C LEU A 104 -5.66 -23.64 -16.11
N VAL A 105 -4.41 -24.02 -15.84
CA VAL A 105 -3.27 -23.58 -16.66
C VAL A 105 -3.34 -24.20 -18.06
N ALA A 106 -3.70 -25.48 -18.17
CA ALA A 106 -3.91 -26.13 -19.47
C ALA A 106 -5.08 -25.50 -20.25
N ALA A 107 -6.18 -25.16 -19.56
CA ALA A 107 -7.30 -24.46 -20.15
C ALA A 107 -6.93 -23.07 -20.66
N LEU A 108 -6.07 -22.33 -19.95
CA LEU A 108 -5.55 -21.04 -20.44
C LEU A 108 -4.73 -21.18 -21.72
N ALA A 109 -3.82 -22.16 -21.77
CA ALA A 109 -3.06 -22.45 -22.98
C ALA A 109 -3.99 -22.81 -24.16
N THR A 110 -5.03 -23.60 -23.90
CA THR A 110 -6.05 -23.98 -24.88
C THR A 110 -6.86 -22.78 -25.35
N GLY A 111 -7.31 -21.91 -24.44
CA GLY A 111 -8.05 -20.68 -24.77
C GLY A 111 -7.23 -19.71 -25.63
N LEU A 112 -5.94 -19.56 -25.35
CA LEU A 112 -5.03 -18.76 -26.19
C LEU A 112 -4.88 -19.35 -27.60
N ALA A 113 -4.76 -20.68 -27.71
CA ALA A 113 -4.69 -21.35 -29.00
C ALA A 113 -6.00 -21.22 -29.80
N GLN A 114 -7.16 -21.29 -29.12
CA GLN A 114 -8.48 -21.05 -29.75
C GLN A 114 -8.66 -19.61 -30.25
N LEU A 115 -7.96 -18.65 -29.65
CA LEU A 115 -7.88 -17.27 -30.13
C LEU A 115 -6.89 -17.08 -31.31
N GLY A 116 -6.33 -18.17 -31.84
CA GLY A 116 -5.47 -18.17 -33.02
C GLY A 116 -3.99 -17.88 -32.74
N LEU A 117 -3.55 -17.90 -31.48
CA LEU A 117 -2.16 -17.66 -31.13
C LEU A 117 -1.34 -18.97 -31.16
N PRO A 118 -0.08 -18.93 -31.61
CA PRO A 118 0.85 -20.04 -31.39
C PRO A 118 1.17 -20.16 -29.89
N VAL A 119 0.90 -21.32 -29.29
CA VAL A 119 1.11 -21.54 -27.85
C VAL A 119 2.12 -22.66 -27.62
N ALA A 120 3.09 -22.40 -26.75
CA ALA A 120 3.96 -23.41 -26.17
C ALA A 120 3.75 -23.45 -24.65
N THR A 121 4.07 -24.57 -24.02
CA THR A 121 3.91 -24.76 -22.58
C THR A 121 5.18 -25.31 -21.94
N GLY A 122 5.31 -25.12 -20.62
CA GLY A 122 6.21 -25.94 -19.80
C GLY A 122 5.60 -27.31 -19.44
N THR A 123 6.23 -27.99 -18.50
CA THR A 123 5.72 -29.24 -17.90
C THR A 123 5.27 -28.95 -16.48
N PHE A 124 3.97 -29.06 -16.21
CA PHE A 124 3.42 -28.76 -14.88
C PHE A 124 4.05 -29.64 -13.81
N GLY A 125 4.42 -29.06 -12.67
CA GLY A 125 5.01 -29.77 -11.54
C GLY A 125 6.46 -30.20 -11.71
N ALA A 126 7.04 -30.10 -12.91
CA ALA A 126 8.45 -30.39 -13.14
C ALA A 126 9.34 -29.22 -12.68
N HIS A 127 10.59 -29.54 -12.32
CA HIS A 127 11.62 -28.51 -12.17
C HIS A 127 12.03 -28.00 -13.55
N MET A 128 11.84 -26.71 -13.78
CA MET A 128 12.01 -26.08 -15.10
C MET A 128 13.08 -25.00 -15.06
N ALA A 129 13.95 -24.98 -16.07
CA ALA A 129 14.78 -23.83 -16.38
C ALA A 129 14.08 -22.98 -17.44
N VAL A 130 13.61 -21.79 -17.05
CA VAL A 130 12.93 -20.85 -17.97
C VAL A 130 13.94 -19.82 -18.43
N HIS A 131 14.27 -19.86 -19.72
CA HIS A 131 15.14 -18.89 -20.37
C HIS A 131 14.29 -17.85 -21.08
N LEU A 132 14.60 -16.57 -20.90
CA LEU A 132 13.97 -15.49 -21.64
C LEU A 132 14.96 -14.38 -22.00
N VAL A 133 14.68 -13.69 -23.09
CA VAL A 133 15.26 -12.40 -23.43
C VAL A 133 14.11 -11.39 -23.43
N ASN A 134 14.00 -10.62 -22.34
CA ASN A 134 12.93 -9.63 -22.20
C ASN A 134 13.17 -8.47 -23.19
N ASP A 135 12.16 -8.18 -24.01
CA ASP A 135 12.22 -7.17 -25.05
C ASP A 135 11.57 -5.88 -24.53
N GLY A 136 12.41 -4.94 -24.08
CA GLY A 136 11.98 -3.63 -23.54
C GLY A 136 12.89 -3.12 -22.41
N PRO A 137 12.80 -3.67 -21.17
CA PRO A 137 11.88 -4.72 -20.80
C PRO A 137 10.44 -4.22 -20.54
N VAL A 138 9.46 -4.99 -21.00
CA VAL A 138 8.03 -4.78 -20.69
C VAL A 138 7.53 -5.96 -19.87
N THR A 139 7.08 -5.68 -18.65
CA THR A 139 6.55 -6.68 -17.72
C THR A 139 5.29 -6.15 -17.06
N LEU A 140 4.20 -6.91 -17.15
CA LEU A 140 2.91 -6.59 -16.57
C LEU A 140 2.51 -7.65 -15.56
N VAL A 141 1.86 -7.23 -14.48
CA VAL A 141 1.19 -8.13 -13.54
C VAL A 141 -0.32 -8.00 -13.79
N LEU A 142 -0.94 -9.10 -14.18
CA LEU A 142 -2.36 -9.20 -14.49
C LEU A 142 -3.04 -9.99 -13.39
N ASP A 143 -4.14 -9.47 -12.87
CA ASP A 143 -5.04 -10.17 -11.96
C ASP A 143 -6.44 -10.19 -12.59
N THR A 144 -7.12 -11.33 -12.51
CA THR A 144 -8.54 -11.40 -12.88
C THR A 144 -9.39 -10.54 -11.95
N PRO A 145 -10.45 -9.89 -12.46
CA PRO A 145 -11.37 -9.14 -11.62
C PRO A 145 -11.95 -10.02 -10.51
N GLU A 146 -12.09 -9.48 -9.29
CA GLU A 146 -12.82 -10.18 -8.23
C GLU A 146 -14.27 -10.40 -8.67
N ARG A 147 -14.79 -11.62 -8.48
CA ARG A 147 -16.22 -11.92 -8.68
C ARG A 147 -17.05 -11.21 -7.63
N THR A 148 -17.34 -9.93 -7.82
CA THR A 148 -18.43 -9.28 -7.10
C THR A 148 -19.74 -9.83 -7.67
N THR A 149 -20.45 -10.62 -6.87
CA THR A 149 -21.85 -11.00 -7.15
C THR A 149 -22.63 -9.77 -7.60
N ARG A 150 -23.15 -9.80 -8.83
CA ARG A 150 -23.95 -8.73 -9.43
C ARG A 150 -25.18 -8.47 -8.57
N ALA A 151 -25.15 -7.39 -7.80
CA ALA A 151 -26.32 -6.63 -7.37
C ALA A 151 -25.92 -5.20 -6.98
N SER A 152 -25.38 -4.45 -7.94
CA SER A 152 -25.50 -2.98 -7.92
C SER A 152 -25.09 -2.38 -9.26
N SER A 153 -25.99 -1.55 -9.74
CA SER A 153 -26.07 -0.81 -10.99
C SER A 153 -24.86 0.05 -11.33
N HIS A 154 -24.62 0.17 -12.64
CA HIS A 154 -24.36 1.44 -13.34
C HIS A 154 -23.93 2.64 -12.46
N ALA A 155 -22.63 2.82 -12.28
CA ALA A 155 -21.98 4.13 -12.34
C ALA A 155 -20.46 3.93 -12.35
N ARG A 156 -19.84 4.26 -13.49
CA ARG A 156 -18.40 4.44 -13.58
C ARG A 156 -18.02 5.75 -12.89
N SER A 157 -17.10 5.72 -11.94
CA SER A 157 -15.92 6.62 -11.92
C SER A 157 -15.01 6.28 -10.74
N HIS A 158 -13.71 6.39 -11.02
CA HIS A 158 -12.57 6.11 -10.17
C HIS A 158 -12.76 6.37 -8.68
N THR A 159 -12.68 5.31 -7.87
CA THR A 159 -11.96 5.28 -6.58
C THR A 159 -11.69 3.83 -6.22
N SER A 160 -10.46 3.54 -5.84
CA SER A 160 -10.02 2.24 -5.31
C SER A 160 -10.72 1.96 -3.96
N THR A 161 -11.66 1.01 -3.94
CA THR A 161 -12.27 0.52 -2.69
C THR A 161 -11.45 -0.66 -2.15
N PRO A 162 -11.04 -0.69 -0.87
CA PRO A 162 -10.35 -1.84 -0.28
C PRO A 162 -11.35 -2.93 0.09
N SER A 163 -11.25 -4.13 -0.49
CA SER A 163 -12.13 -5.28 -0.22
C SER A 163 -11.49 -6.34 0.69
N SER A 164 -11.37 -6.01 1.99
CA SER A 164 -11.47 -7.03 3.05
C SER A 164 -12.01 -6.36 4.32
N ARG A 165 -12.74 -7.07 5.19
CA ARG A 165 -13.11 -6.53 6.52
C ARG A 165 -11.86 -6.01 7.25
N SER A 166 -10.72 -6.67 7.06
CA SER A 166 -9.42 -6.19 7.52
C SER A 166 -9.00 -4.88 6.86
N ASP A 167 -9.22 -4.65 5.57
CA ASP A 167 -8.84 -3.39 4.90
C ASP A 167 -9.77 -2.23 5.25
N LEU A 168 -11.06 -2.50 5.47
CA LEU A 168 -11.99 -1.50 6.02
C LEU A 168 -11.59 -1.16 7.46
N VAL A 169 -11.30 -2.15 8.29
CA VAL A 169 -10.81 -1.94 9.66
C VAL A 169 -9.47 -1.23 9.66
N ASN A 170 -8.53 -1.60 8.78
CA ASN A 170 -7.23 -0.95 8.66
C ASN A 170 -7.37 0.48 8.14
N SER A 171 -8.27 0.73 7.20
CA SER A 171 -8.54 2.08 6.67
C SER A 171 -9.15 2.97 7.76
N ILE A 172 -10.20 2.49 8.43
CA ILE A 172 -10.82 3.19 9.56
C ILE A 172 -9.78 3.43 10.66
N GLN A 173 -9.00 2.42 11.02
CA GLN A 173 -7.93 2.53 12.02
C GLN A 173 -6.88 3.57 11.59
N ASN A 174 -6.45 3.58 10.33
CA ASN A 174 -5.50 4.57 9.81
C ASN A 174 -6.07 5.99 9.86
N TYR A 175 -7.34 6.17 9.51
CA TYR A 175 -8.01 7.47 9.62
C TYR A 175 -8.14 7.93 11.07
N VAL A 176 -8.53 7.03 11.98
CA VAL A 176 -8.61 7.32 13.41
C VAL A 176 -7.23 7.68 13.97
N MET A 177 -6.19 6.91 13.65
CA MET A 177 -4.83 7.19 14.10
C MET A 177 -4.29 8.50 13.55
N TRP A 178 -4.58 8.81 12.28
CA TRP A 178 -4.21 10.10 11.69
C TRP A 178 -4.93 11.26 12.37
N LEU A 179 -6.23 11.12 12.64
CA LEU A 179 -7.02 12.15 13.33
C LEU A 179 -6.54 12.38 14.76
N LEU A 180 -6.21 11.31 15.48
CA LEU A 180 -5.57 11.40 16.80
C LEU A 180 -4.20 12.10 16.72
N GLY A 181 -3.40 11.82 15.70
CA GLY A 181 -2.08 12.44 15.51
C GLY A 181 -2.15 13.92 15.21
N VAL A 182 -3.07 14.32 14.34
CA VAL A 182 -3.34 15.73 14.05
C VAL A 182 -3.85 16.45 15.30
N GLY A 183 -4.72 15.82 16.09
CA GLY A 183 -5.19 16.36 17.37
C GLY A 183 -4.08 16.53 18.41
N ALA A 184 -3.20 15.53 18.53
CA ALA A 184 -2.04 15.58 19.43
C ALA A 184 -1.07 16.70 19.02
N LEU A 185 -0.71 16.77 17.74
CA LEU A 185 0.15 17.82 17.19
C LEU A 185 -0.47 19.22 17.36
N GLY A 186 -1.78 19.35 17.14
CA GLY A 186 -2.50 20.60 17.38
C GLY A 186 -2.42 21.05 18.85
N THR A 187 -2.47 20.10 19.78
CA THR A 187 -2.33 20.36 21.22
C THR A 187 -0.90 20.80 21.57
N GLU A 188 0.12 20.17 20.98
CA GLU A 188 1.52 20.54 21.17
C GLU A 188 1.82 21.95 20.63
N ILE A 189 1.37 22.25 19.41
CA ILE A 189 1.50 23.58 18.81
C ILE A 189 0.78 24.62 19.67
N TYR A 190 -0.43 24.32 20.15
CA TYR A 190 -1.16 25.20 21.04
C TYR A 190 -0.39 25.47 22.34
N ALA A 191 0.20 24.45 22.95
CA ALA A 191 1.00 24.60 24.17
C ALA A 191 2.23 25.49 23.94
N VAL A 192 2.94 25.34 22.82
CA VAL A 192 4.04 26.23 22.42
C VAL A 192 3.57 27.67 22.32
N VAL A 193 2.49 27.91 21.57
CA VAL A 193 1.93 29.26 21.39
C VAL A 193 1.48 29.87 22.72
N ASP A 194 0.78 29.11 23.56
CA ASP A 194 0.34 29.56 24.89
C ASP A 194 1.55 29.91 25.79
N ALA A 195 2.60 29.10 25.80
CA ALA A 195 3.81 29.34 26.60
C ALA A 195 4.54 30.65 26.22
N THR A 196 4.52 31.04 24.94
CA THR A 196 5.14 32.29 24.49
C THR A 196 4.44 33.54 25.02
N ARG A 197 3.13 33.47 25.32
CA ARG A 197 2.30 34.61 25.74
C ARG A 197 2.61 35.12 27.14
N TYR A 198 3.14 34.27 28.02
CA TYR A 198 3.47 34.66 29.40
C TYR A 198 4.87 35.25 29.50
N ARG A 199 5.04 36.26 30.36
CA ARG A 199 6.36 36.86 30.64
C ARG A 199 7.24 35.89 31.45
N PRO A 200 8.59 35.92 31.29
CA PRO A 200 9.49 35.02 32.01
C PRO A 200 9.38 35.07 33.54
N GLU A 201 9.06 36.25 34.09
CA GLU A 201 8.93 36.51 35.54
C GLU A 201 7.77 35.72 36.17
N VAL A 202 6.68 35.52 35.42
CA VAL A 202 5.47 34.82 35.88
C VAL A 202 5.76 33.36 36.19
N TYR A 203 6.67 32.73 35.43
CA TYR A 203 7.06 31.33 35.66
C TYR A 203 7.79 31.15 36.99
N ARG A 204 8.66 32.10 37.34
CA ARG A 204 9.38 32.09 38.63
C ARG A 204 8.43 32.39 39.79
N ALA A 205 7.52 33.34 39.61
CA ALA A 205 6.51 33.67 40.61
C ALA A 205 5.54 32.50 40.87
N ALA A 206 5.31 31.63 39.87
CA ALA A 206 4.48 30.43 39.98
C ALA A 206 5.18 29.22 40.61
N ASP A 207 6.42 29.40 41.08
CA ASP A 207 7.30 28.32 41.55
C ASP A 207 7.46 27.18 40.51
N LYS A 208 7.45 27.55 39.22
CA LYS A 208 7.67 26.61 38.10
C LYS A 208 9.04 26.83 37.48
N ARG A 209 9.52 25.84 36.72
CA ARG A 209 10.76 25.94 35.92
C ARG A 209 10.69 27.11 34.94
N THR A 210 11.85 27.59 34.51
CA THR A 210 11.98 28.82 33.70
C THR A 210 11.21 28.76 32.38
N LYS A 211 10.82 29.91 31.85
CA LYS A 211 10.19 30.01 30.52
C LYS A 211 10.99 29.31 29.44
N ASN A 212 12.32 29.49 29.44
CA ASN A 212 13.20 28.89 28.43
C ASN A 212 13.22 27.35 28.53
N PHE A 213 13.15 26.80 29.74
CA PHE A 213 13.05 25.36 29.95
C PHE A 213 11.75 24.81 29.34
N TRP A 214 10.60 25.41 29.67
CA TRP A 214 9.32 24.95 29.14
C TRP A 214 9.20 25.14 27.63
N LEU A 215 9.70 26.25 27.08
CA LEU A 215 9.72 26.45 25.64
C LEU A 215 10.59 25.43 24.92
N LEU A 216 11.77 25.09 25.46
CA LEU A 216 12.65 24.09 24.87
C LEU A 216 11.98 22.71 24.87
N VAL A 217 11.39 22.30 26.01
CA VAL A 217 10.68 21.03 26.13
C VAL A 217 9.50 20.95 25.15
N LEU A 218 8.69 22.00 25.06
CA LEU A 218 7.51 22.04 24.19
C LEU A 218 7.87 22.11 22.70
N LEU A 219 8.94 22.83 22.33
CA LEU A 219 9.42 22.88 20.94
C LEU A 219 9.98 21.54 20.48
N VAL A 220 10.75 20.85 21.34
CA VAL A 220 11.24 19.50 21.06
C VAL A 220 10.07 18.52 20.96
N ALA A 221 9.09 18.61 21.87
CA ALA A 221 7.88 17.79 21.81
C ALA A 221 7.12 18.01 20.49
N ALA A 222 6.87 19.26 20.10
CA ALA A 222 6.17 19.59 18.86
C ALA A 222 6.93 19.12 17.60
N LEU A 223 8.27 19.20 17.59
CA LEU A 223 9.08 18.69 16.49
C LEU A 223 8.99 17.16 16.39
N VAL A 224 9.08 16.47 17.53
CA VAL A 224 8.93 15.01 17.60
C VAL A 224 7.52 14.58 17.17
N GLY A 225 6.48 15.25 17.66
CA GLY A 225 5.09 15.00 17.26
C GLY A 225 4.84 15.26 15.77
N PHE A 226 5.49 16.26 15.18
CA PHE A 226 5.40 16.53 13.74
C PHE A 226 6.01 15.41 12.90
N VAL A 227 7.24 14.99 13.23
CA VAL A 227 7.93 13.89 12.52
C VAL A 227 7.17 12.56 12.68
N LEU A 228 6.56 12.35 13.84
CA LEU A 228 5.87 11.11 14.20
C LEU A 228 4.35 11.20 14.10
N VAL A 229 3.80 12.17 13.35
CA VAL A 229 2.35 12.41 13.26
C VAL A 229 1.57 11.19 12.72
N ARG A 230 2.23 10.32 11.94
CA ARG A 230 1.67 9.03 11.45
C ARG A 230 1.93 7.85 12.39
N SER A 231 2.56 8.06 13.54
CA SER A 231 3.02 7.02 14.48
C SER A 231 2.87 7.48 15.94
N VAL A 232 1.69 7.99 16.26
CA VAL A 232 1.35 8.65 17.53
C VAL A 232 1.54 7.75 18.75
N LEU A 233 1.25 6.46 18.60
CA LEU A 233 1.38 5.47 19.68
C LEU A 233 2.83 4.99 19.91
N SER A 234 3.81 5.52 19.17
CA SER A 234 5.21 5.28 19.49
C SER A 234 5.55 5.87 20.86
N ILE A 235 6.50 5.25 21.57
CA ILE A 235 6.94 5.75 22.89
C ILE A 235 7.33 7.23 22.87
N PHE A 236 7.94 7.69 21.76
CA PHE A 236 8.33 9.08 21.57
C PHE A 236 7.15 10.01 21.30
N GLY A 237 6.16 9.58 20.52
CA GLY A 237 4.93 10.35 20.29
C GLY A 237 4.09 10.50 21.56
N VAL A 238 4.00 9.45 22.37
CA VAL A 238 3.33 9.50 23.67
C VAL A 238 4.06 10.47 24.62
N LEU A 239 5.40 10.40 24.69
CA LEU A 239 6.19 11.31 25.53
C LEU A 239 6.04 12.77 25.11
N ALA A 240 6.02 13.05 23.80
CA ALA A 240 5.81 14.40 23.26
C ALA A 240 4.43 14.95 23.68
N PHE A 241 3.37 14.15 23.49
CA PHE A 241 2.02 14.54 23.90
C PHE A 241 1.91 14.74 25.42
N VAL A 242 2.52 13.86 26.22
CA VAL A 242 2.53 13.97 27.68
C VAL A 242 3.22 15.26 28.14
N ALA A 243 4.31 15.68 27.50
CA ALA A 243 4.96 16.96 27.82
C ALA A 243 4.02 18.16 27.62
N ALA A 244 3.26 18.18 26.51
CA ALA A 244 2.24 19.20 26.28
C ALA A 244 1.08 19.12 27.28
N ALA A 245 0.61 17.91 27.60
CA ALA A 245 -0.47 17.69 28.57
C ALA A 245 -0.09 18.15 29.99
N VAL A 246 1.12 17.83 30.46
CA VAL A 246 1.64 18.27 31.75
C VAL A 246 1.72 19.80 31.82
N TYR A 247 2.23 20.44 30.76
CA TYR A 247 2.25 21.90 30.70
C TYR A 247 0.83 22.49 30.79
N LEU A 248 -0.14 21.96 30.03
CA LEU A 248 -1.50 22.48 30.00
C LEU A 248 -2.28 22.22 31.30
N ALA A 249 -2.01 21.12 31.99
CA ALA A 249 -2.73 20.71 33.20
C ALA A 249 -2.14 21.31 34.49
N ASP A 250 -0.82 21.47 34.58
CA ASP A 250 -0.16 21.91 35.82
C ASP A 250 0.44 23.32 35.70
N VAL A 251 1.13 23.62 34.60
CA VAL A 251 1.88 24.87 34.46
C VAL A 251 0.95 26.03 34.07
N ARG A 252 0.11 25.83 33.05
CA ARG A 252 -0.78 26.88 32.53
C ARG A 252 -1.76 27.43 33.58
N PRO A 253 -2.43 26.61 34.42
CA PRO A 253 -3.29 27.14 35.48
C PRO A 253 -2.53 27.99 36.51
N ALA A 254 -1.32 27.58 36.89
CA ALA A 254 -0.47 28.33 37.82
C ALA A 254 -0.04 29.69 37.23
N LEU A 255 0.33 29.73 35.96
CA LEU A 255 0.67 30.98 35.26
C LEU A 255 -0.53 31.93 35.15
N ARG A 256 -1.73 31.39 34.91
CA ARG A 256 -2.97 32.16 34.83
C ARG A 256 -3.37 32.75 36.18
N ALA A 257 -3.21 32.01 37.27
CA ALA A 257 -3.52 32.48 38.61
C ALA A 257 -2.70 33.75 38.96
N ILE A 258 -1.45 33.81 38.53
CA ILE A 258 -0.56 34.95 38.78
C ILE A 258 -0.79 36.08 37.77
N SER A 259 -0.98 35.75 36.50
CA SER A 259 -1.24 36.74 35.45
C SER A 259 -2.59 37.44 35.65
N GLY A 260 -3.61 36.71 36.14
CA GLY A 260 -4.92 37.26 36.51
C GLY A 260 -4.88 38.12 37.76
N ARG A 261 -3.91 37.90 38.66
CA ARG A 261 -3.68 38.73 39.84
C ARG A 261 -2.95 40.05 39.51
N GLY A 262 -2.29 40.12 38.35
CA GLY A 262 -1.54 41.30 37.88
C GLY A 262 -2.31 42.25 36.95
N GLY A 263 -3.61 41.99 36.70
CA GLY A 263 -4.45 42.80 35.81
C GLY A 263 -5.42 43.77 36.50
N GLY A 264 -5.37 43.88 37.83
CA GLY A 264 -6.37 44.60 38.63
C GLY A 264 -5.77 45.49 39.70
N SER A 265 -4.88 46.42 39.34
CA SER A 265 -4.53 47.54 40.21
C SER A 265 -4.43 48.83 39.38
N GLY A 266 -5.54 49.57 39.31
CA GLY A 266 -5.51 50.94 38.78
C GLY A 266 -6.80 51.45 38.15
N ARG A 267 -7.88 51.57 38.95
CA ARG A 267 -8.82 52.72 38.96
C ARG A 267 -10.00 52.43 39.90
N GLN A 268 -9.72 52.42 41.20
CA GLN A 268 -10.71 52.89 42.18
C GLN A 268 -10.37 54.36 42.43
N GLY A 269 -11.01 55.24 41.67
CA GLY A 269 -11.09 56.66 42.02
C GLY A 269 -12.17 56.88 43.09
N PRO A 270 -12.26 58.07 43.69
CA PRO A 270 -13.08 58.33 44.88
C PRO A 270 -14.62 58.21 44.71
N TYR A 271 -15.12 57.84 43.54
CA TYR A 271 -16.55 57.76 43.25
C TYR A 271 -16.86 56.40 42.61
N GLY A 272 -17.81 55.68 43.21
CA GLY A 272 -18.16 54.27 42.93
C GLY A 272 -18.83 54.01 41.56
N PRO A 273 -19.31 52.77 41.34
CA PRO A 273 -19.69 52.29 40.01
C PRO A 273 -21.01 52.92 39.53
N TRP A 274 -20.97 53.50 38.34
CA TRP A 274 -22.14 53.77 37.49
C TRP A 274 -22.47 52.52 36.68
#